data_AF-A0A8J3Y8N7-F1
#
_entry.id   AF-A0A8J3Y8N7-F1
#
_cell.length_a   1.000
_cell.length_b   1.000
_cell.length_c   1.000
_cell.angle_alpha   90.00
_cell.angle_beta   90.00
_cell.angle_gamma   90.00
#
_symmetry.space_group_name_H-M   'P 1'
#
loop_
_entity.id
_entity.type
_entity.pdbx_description
1 polymer ?
#
loop_
_entity_poly.entity_id
_entity_poly.type
_entity_poly.pdbx_seq_one_letter_code
_entity_poly.pdbx_strand_id
1 'polypeptide(L)'
;MTGRPVNASEFSRTWSKARTSVGLPQRWGIHGLRHYYATVLIHGGASVKTVQLALGHSTPTVTLNTYVHEWPDVLDRTRSLVDAALGARETAATPGWSRA
;
A
#
# COMPACT_ATOMS: atom_id res chain seq x y z
N MET A 1 30.94 2.76 18.55
CA MET A 1 29.77 3.55 18.12
C MET A 1 29.12 4.17 19.36
N THR A 2 28.98 5.48 19.43
CA THR A 2 28.72 6.25 20.67
C THR A 2 27.26 6.21 21.15
N GLY A 3 26.39 5.36 20.58
CA GLY A 3 24.98 5.20 20.96
C GLY A 3 24.08 6.42 20.74
N ARG A 4 24.61 7.53 20.21
CA ARG A 4 23.87 8.77 19.99
C ARG A 4 23.00 8.68 18.73
N PRO A 5 21.85 9.38 18.69
CA PRO A 5 21.05 9.50 17.49
C PRO A 5 21.88 10.05 16.33
N VAL A 6 21.73 9.44 15.16
CA VAL A 6 22.39 9.94 13.95
C VAL A 6 21.77 11.28 13.58
N ASN A 7 22.61 12.30 13.38
CA ASN A 7 22.12 13.60 12.95
C ASN A 7 21.66 13.54 11.49
N ALA A 8 20.51 14.16 11.20
CA ALA A 8 19.86 14.10 9.89
C ALA A 8 20.73 14.66 8.74
N SER A 9 21.56 15.67 9.01
CA SER A 9 22.50 16.22 8.03
C SER A 9 23.63 15.23 7.73
N GLU A 10 24.14 14.53 8.75
CA GLU A 10 25.16 13.49 8.54
C GLU A 10 24.62 12.32 7.74
N PHE A 11 23.40 11.89 8.04
CA PHE A 11 22.71 10.86 7.28
C PHE A 11 22.49 11.30 5.82
N SER A 12 22.04 12.53 5.61
CA SER A 12 21.80 13.09 4.27
C SER A 12 23.09 13.19 3.44
N ARG A 13 24.23 13.53 4.05
CA ARG A 13 25.55 13.53 3.39
C ARG A 13 25.98 12.12 3.00
N THR A 14 25.81 11.15 3.91
CA THR A 14 26.12 9.73 3.64
C THR A 14 25.27 9.19 2.50
N TRP A 15 23.96 9.46 2.52
CA TRP A 15 23.04 9.09 1.46
C TRP A 15 23.40 9.74 0.13
N SER A 16 23.76 11.03 0.12
CA SER A 16 24.12 11.74 -1.11
C SER A 16 25.32 11.10 -1.82
N LYS A 17 26.31 10.59 -1.06
CA LYS A 17 27.43 9.84 -1.60
C LYS A 17 26.97 8.52 -2.24
N ALA A 18 26.20 7.72 -1.49
CA ALA A 18 25.68 6.43 -1.97
C ALA A 18 24.79 6.57 -3.22
N ARG A 19 23.92 7.58 -3.23
CA ARG A 19 23.05 7.92 -4.36
C ARG A 19 23.87 8.27 -5.60
N THR A 20 24.92 9.09 -5.43
CA THR A 20 25.78 9.51 -6.54
C THR A 20 26.57 8.33 -7.11
N SER A 21 27.05 7.41 -6.26
CA SER A 21 27.80 6.23 -6.74
C SER A 21 26.97 5.26 -7.59
N VAL A 22 25.64 5.32 -7.49
CA VAL A 22 24.72 4.50 -8.29
C VAL A 22 24.00 5.29 -9.39
N GLY A 23 24.40 6.55 -9.64
CA GLY A 23 23.84 7.39 -10.71
C GLY A 23 22.40 7.86 -10.48
N LEU A 24 21.89 7.83 -9.24
CA LEU A 24 20.51 8.24 -8.96
C LEU A 24 20.36 9.79 -8.97
N PRO A 25 19.25 10.33 -9.52
CA PRO A 25 19.03 11.77 -9.62
C PRO A 25 19.03 12.51 -8.28
N GLN A 26 19.44 13.78 -8.26
CA GLN A 26 19.50 14.61 -7.04
C GLN A 26 18.15 14.72 -6.30
N ARG A 27 17.03 14.66 -7.03
CA ARG A 27 15.67 14.68 -6.45
C ARG A 27 15.36 13.48 -5.53
N TRP A 28 16.12 12.38 -5.63
CA TRP A 28 15.96 11.21 -4.76
C TRP A 28 16.65 11.41 -3.40
N GLY A 29 16.16 12.38 -2.62
CA GLY A 29 16.59 12.58 -1.24
C GLY A 29 16.10 11.47 -0.30
N ILE A 30 16.27 11.67 1.01
CA ILE A 30 15.82 10.71 2.04
C ILE A 30 14.31 10.44 1.95
N HIS A 31 13.51 11.44 1.59
CA HIS A 31 12.08 11.25 1.36
C HIS A 31 11.80 10.33 0.17
N GLY A 32 12.67 10.28 -0.84
CA GLY A 32 12.56 9.31 -1.94
C GLY A 32 12.61 7.86 -1.45
N LEU A 33 13.40 7.57 -0.41
CA LEU A 33 13.40 6.24 0.23
C LEU A 33 12.07 5.93 0.92
N ARG A 34 11.49 6.92 1.62
CA ARG A 34 10.17 6.79 2.25
C ARG A 34 9.09 6.54 1.19
N HIS A 35 9.11 7.26 0.08
CA HIS A 35 8.18 7.04 -1.03
C HIS A 35 8.36 5.65 -1.65
N TYR A 36 9.60 5.25 -1.94
CA TYR A 36 9.89 3.91 -2.45
C TYR A 36 9.35 2.80 -1.55
N TYR A 37 9.59 2.91 -0.23
CA TYR A 37 9.07 1.96 0.74
C TYR A 37 7.55 1.88 0.72
N ALA A 38 6.86 3.02 0.67
CA ALA A 38 5.41 3.05 0.56
C ALA A 38 4.91 2.39 -0.73
N THR A 39 5.47 2.76 -1.89
CA THR A 39 5.09 2.21 -3.20
C THR A 39 5.28 0.68 -3.24
N VAL A 40 6.38 0.15 -2.69
CA VAL A 40 6.62 -1.30 -2.59
C VAL A 40 5.55 -1.99 -1.75
N LEU A 41 5.18 -1.44 -0.59
CA LEU A 41 4.12 -2.02 0.25
C LEU A 41 2.77 -2.04 -0.48
N ILE A 42 2.42 -0.94 -1.16
CA ILE A 42 1.14 -0.79 -1.86
C ILE A 42 1.03 -1.79 -3.01
N HIS A 43 2.06 -1.87 -3.85
CA HIS A 43 2.11 -2.82 -4.97
C HIS A 43 2.18 -4.27 -4.49
N GLY A 44 2.70 -4.51 -3.29
CA GLY A 44 2.64 -5.81 -2.60
C GLY A 44 1.25 -6.17 -2.05
N GLY A 45 0.24 -5.32 -2.25
CA GLY A 45 -1.13 -5.56 -1.80
C GLY A 45 -1.41 -5.16 -0.35
N ALA A 46 -0.54 -4.37 0.29
CA ALA A 46 -0.77 -3.90 1.64
C ALA A 46 -1.99 -2.96 1.70
N SER A 47 -2.75 -3.07 2.79
CA SER A 47 -3.85 -2.15 3.07
C SER A 47 -3.34 -0.76 3.42
N VAL A 48 -4.17 0.27 3.22
CA VAL A 48 -3.87 1.66 3.64
C VAL A 48 -3.46 1.74 5.11
N LYS A 49 -4.14 0.99 5.99
CA LYS A 49 -3.84 0.97 7.42
C LYS A 49 -2.46 0.37 7.71
N THR A 50 -2.10 -0.69 6.99
CA THR A 50 -0.77 -1.31 7.09
C THR A 50 0.31 -0.31 6.69
N VAL A 51 0.14 0.36 5.55
CA VAL A 51 1.10 1.38 5.06
C VAL A 51 1.17 2.56 6.04
N GLN A 52 0.04 3.03 6.56
CA GLN A 52 0.01 4.10 7.57
C GLN A 52 0.86 3.75 8.79
N LEU A 53 0.66 2.57 9.38
CA LEU A 53 1.40 2.13 10.57
C LEU A 53 2.90 1.98 10.26
N ALA A 54 3.23 1.39 9.10
CA ALA A 54 4.61 1.22 8.67
C ALA A 54 5.35 2.56 8.46
N LEU A 55 4.64 3.60 8.01
CA LEU A 55 5.19 4.95 7.82
C LEU A 55 5.14 5.81 9.09
N GLY A 56 4.49 5.33 10.15
CA GLY A 56 4.27 6.08 11.39
C GLY A 56 3.35 7.29 11.21
N HIS A 57 2.43 7.26 10.24
CA HIS A 57 1.46 8.33 10.05
C HIS A 57 0.37 8.26 11.12
N SER A 58 0.04 9.41 11.71
CA SER A 58 -0.98 9.52 12.75
C SER A 58 -2.38 9.15 12.25
N THR A 59 -2.68 9.45 10.99
CA THR A 59 -3.97 9.16 10.37
C THR A 59 -3.83 8.51 8.99
N PRO A 60 -4.80 7.67 8.57
CA PRO A 60 -4.79 7.07 7.23
C PRO A 60 -4.86 8.11 6.11
N THR A 61 -5.50 9.26 6.38
CA THR A 61 -5.66 10.35 5.42
C THR A 61 -4.33 10.89 4.90
N VAL A 62 -3.30 10.98 5.75
CA VAL A 62 -1.95 11.41 5.33
C VAL A 62 -1.39 10.45 4.27
N THR A 63 -1.57 9.15 4.48
CA THR A 63 -1.15 8.11 3.53
C THR A 63 -1.96 8.19 2.24
N LEU A 64 -3.29 8.28 2.34
CA LEU A 64 -4.16 8.35 1.16
C LEU A 64 -3.89 9.58 0.31
N ASN A 65 -3.79 10.76 0.90
CA ASN A 65 -3.50 12.01 0.17
C ASN A 65 -2.19 11.92 -0.62
N THR A 66 -1.22 11.16 -0.13
CA THR A 66 0.10 11.03 -0.75
C THR A 66 0.16 9.92 -1.79
N TYR A 67 -0.47 8.76 -1.53
CA TYR A 67 -0.21 7.53 -2.27
C TYR A 67 -1.45 6.90 -2.92
N VAL A 68 -2.63 7.54 -2.87
CA VAL A 68 -3.87 6.96 -3.43
C VAL A 68 -3.73 6.50 -4.88
N HIS A 69 -2.92 7.20 -5.68
CA HIS A 69 -2.67 6.89 -7.08
C HIS A 69 -1.86 5.60 -7.31
N GLU A 70 -1.22 5.07 -6.27
CA GLU A 70 -0.43 3.84 -6.34
C GLU A 70 -1.29 2.59 -6.11
N TRP A 71 -2.49 2.74 -5.53
CA TRP A 71 -3.38 1.60 -5.34
C TRP A 71 -4.02 1.22 -6.67
N PRO A 72 -3.96 -0.07 -7.06
CA PRO A 72 -4.61 -0.55 -8.27
C PRO A 72 -6.12 -0.33 -8.18
N ASP A 73 -6.78 -0.10 -9.31
CA ASP A 73 -8.24 0.01 -9.34
C ASP A 73 -8.87 -1.28 -8.78
N VAL A 74 -9.52 -1.14 -7.62
CA VAL A 74 -10.10 -2.25 -6.89
C VAL A 74 -11.57 -2.45 -7.23
N LEU A 75 -12.19 -1.61 -8.08
CA LEU A 75 -13.62 -1.66 -8.32
C LEU A 75 -14.06 -2.98 -8.97
N ASP A 76 -13.32 -3.47 -9.96
CA ASP A 76 -13.62 -4.77 -10.60
C ASP A 76 -13.45 -5.95 -9.63
N ARG A 77 -12.41 -5.90 -8.79
CA ARG A 77 -12.20 -6.89 -7.73
C ARG A 77 -13.33 -6.83 -6.69
N THR A 78 -13.75 -5.62 -6.31
CA THR A 78 -14.81 -5.39 -5.33
C THR A 78 -16.13 -5.95 -5.86
N ARG A 79 -16.44 -5.68 -7.12
CA ARG A 79 -17.61 -6.24 -7.79
C ARG A 79 -17.58 -7.77 -7.80
N SER A 80 -16.45 -8.35 -8.24
CA SER A 80 -16.27 -9.80 -8.28
C SER A 80 -16.44 -10.47 -6.91
N LEU A 81 -15.95 -9.83 -5.84
CA LEU A 81 -16.10 -10.32 -4.46
C LEU A 81 -17.56 -10.30 -4.00
N VAL A 82 -18.32 -9.24 -4.33
CA VAL A 82 -19.75 -9.14 -3.98
C VAL A 82 -20.57 -10.16 -4.79
N ASP A 83 -20.32 -10.27 -6.10
CA ASP A 83 -20.99 -11.25 -6.96
C ASP A 83 -20.76 -12.69 -6.46
N ALA A 84 -19.54 -13.02 -6.04
CA ALA A 84 -19.22 -14.31 -5.44
C ALA A 84 -19.95 -14.55 -4.11
N ALA A 85 -20.03 -13.54 -3.24
CA ALA A 85 -20.75 -13.65 -1.97
C ALA A 85 -22.26 -13.84 -2.14
N LEU A 86 -22.85 -13.25 -3.20
CA LEU A 86 -24.27 -13.35 -3.51
C LEU A 86 -24.62 -14.61 -4.33
N GLY A 87 -23.68 -15.10 -5.15
CA GLY A 87 -23.84 -16.27 -6.04
C GLY A 87 -23.88 -17.64 -5.35
N ALA A 88 -23.66 -17.70 -4.02
CA ALA A 88 -23.77 -18.93 -3.23
C ALA A 88 -25.20 -19.23 -2.74
N ARG A 89 -26.21 -18.43 -3.12
CA ARG A 89 -27.61 -18.84 -2.99
C ARG A 89 -27.99 -19.61 -4.25
N GLU A 90 -27.69 -20.92 -4.25
CA GLU A 90 -28.41 -21.84 -5.12
C GLU A 90 -29.89 -21.50 -5.02
N THR A 91 -30.48 -21.19 -6.17
CA THR A 91 -31.91 -21.25 -6.39
C THR A 91 -32.33 -22.64 -5.95
N ALA A 92 -32.78 -22.77 -4.69
CA ALA A 92 -33.46 -23.95 -4.21
C ALA A 92 -34.65 -24.13 -5.14
N ALA A 93 -34.50 -25.04 -6.10
CA ALA A 93 -35.54 -25.43 -7.01
C ALA A 93 -36.75 -25.80 -6.16
N THR A 94 -37.84 -25.07 -6.35
CA THR A 94 -39.13 -25.36 -5.72
C THR A 94 -39.45 -26.84 -5.99
N PRO A 95 -39.61 -27.70 -4.96
CA PRO A 95 -40.04 -29.06 -5.21
C PRO A 95 -41.42 -28.98 -5.85
N GLY A 96 -41.53 -29.47 -7.09
CA GLY A 96 -42.79 -29.55 -7.80
C GLY A 96 -43.79 -30.35 -6.95
N TRP A 97 -44.82 -29.67 -6.47
CA TRP A 97 -45.99 -30.35 -5.92
C TRP A 97 -46.64 -31.15 -7.05
N SER A 98 -46.46 -32.47 -7.05
CA SER A 98 -47.25 -33.38 -7.86
C SER A 98 -48.46 -33.80 -7.02
N ARG A 99 -49.65 -33.33 -7.43
CA ARG A 99 -50.93 -33.82 -6.92
C ARG A 99 -51.30 -35.04 -7.78
N ALA A 100 -51.27 -36.22 -7.17
CA ALA A 100 -51.96 -37.43 -7.64
C ALA A 100 -52.87 -37.90 -6.51
#